data_AF-A0A1N6ERA3-F1
#
_entry.id   AF-A0A1N6ERA3-F1
#
_cell.length_a   1.000
_cell.length_b   1.000
_cell.length_c   1.000
_cell.angle_alpha   90.00
_cell.angle_beta   90.00
_cell.angle_gamma   90.00
#
_symmetry.space_group_name_H-M   'P 1'
#
loop_
_entity.id
_entity.type
_entity.pdbx_description
1 polymer ?
#
loop_
_entity_poly.entity_id
_entity_poly.type
_entity_poly.pdbx_seq_one_letter_code
_entity_poly.pdbx_strand_id
1 'polypeptide(L)'
;MTPDQSAPEPEASLADEPEVRQAIADGDRASVAAVVTGHPSSPLAWTELADLADSEGRTIESFAFASVAADLAREQLTAGGWQSGDPVSWSDEPNRAYLRALDTQRRAAEGLGLAERAGRLADELAAADPEAPARIASEFTPTQLITIVSAHDLAVDAATDHATSVATQAGDSVAEPAAPDAAGED
;
A
#
# COMPACT_ATOMS: atom_id res chain seq x y z
N MET A 1 -19.36 -28.64 44.24
CA MET A 1 -18.47 -27.85 43.36
C MET A 1 -18.61 -28.43 41.97
N THR A 2 -19.53 -27.90 41.20
CA THR A 2 -19.62 -28.17 39.76
C THR A 2 -18.63 -27.21 39.10
N PRO A 3 -17.72 -27.66 38.23
CA PRO A 3 -16.88 -26.72 37.52
C PRO A 3 -17.79 -25.92 36.58
N ASP A 4 -17.77 -24.61 36.76
CA ASP A 4 -18.28 -23.64 35.81
C ASP A 4 -17.46 -23.83 34.53
N GLN A 5 -18.00 -24.61 33.60
CA GLN A 5 -17.48 -24.67 32.24
C GLN A 5 -18.10 -23.48 31.54
N SER A 6 -17.50 -22.30 31.77
CA SER A 6 -17.76 -21.12 30.96
C SER A 6 -17.54 -21.56 29.51
N ALA A 7 -18.61 -21.63 28.73
CA ALA A 7 -18.49 -21.82 27.29
C ALA A 7 -17.57 -20.71 26.77
N PRO A 8 -16.65 -20.99 25.82
CA PRO A 8 -15.87 -19.91 25.22
C PRO A 8 -16.86 -18.87 24.71
N GLU A 9 -16.73 -17.63 25.19
CA GLU A 9 -17.49 -16.53 24.63
C GLU A 9 -17.25 -16.54 23.11
N PRO A 10 -18.28 -16.35 22.27
CA PRO A 10 -18.10 -16.41 20.82
C PRO A 10 -17.08 -15.34 20.43
N GLU A 11 -15.87 -15.77 20.09
CA GLU A 11 -14.84 -14.88 19.56
C GLU A 11 -15.39 -14.24 18.28
N ALA A 12 -15.29 -12.92 18.19
CA ALA A 12 -15.78 -12.20 17.04
C ALA A 12 -15.02 -12.64 15.79
N SER A 13 -15.76 -13.05 14.76
CA SER A 13 -15.21 -13.67 13.55
C SER A 13 -15.86 -13.07 12.32
N LEU A 14 -15.05 -12.73 11.32
CA LEU A 14 -15.53 -12.38 9.99
C LEU A 14 -16.10 -13.61 9.26
N ALA A 15 -16.95 -13.38 8.25
CA ALA A 15 -17.41 -14.47 7.42
C ALA A 15 -16.21 -15.13 6.69
N ASP A 16 -16.17 -16.46 6.67
CA ASP A 16 -15.18 -17.16 5.85
C ASP A 16 -15.53 -16.99 4.36
N GLU A 17 -14.56 -16.49 3.58
CA GLU A 17 -14.72 -16.19 2.15
C GLU A 17 -13.78 -17.09 1.30
N PRO A 18 -14.03 -18.41 1.22
CA PRO A 18 -13.14 -19.33 0.53
C PRO A 18 -13.08 -19.05 -0.98
N GLU A 19 -14.18 -18.59 -1.58
CA GLU A 19 -14.22 -18.22 -3.01
C GLU A 19 -13.31 -17.02 -3.31
N VAL A 20 -13.33 -16.00 -2.44
CA VAL A 20 -12.47 -14.81 -2.58
C VAL A 20 -11.01 -15.20 -2.40
N ARG A 21 -10.71 -15.98 -1.35
CA ARG A 21 -9.35 -16.50 -1.08
C ARG A 21 -8.81 -17.30 -2.26
N GLN A 22 -9.64 -18.16 -2.86
CA GLN A 22 -9.27 -18.94 -4.03
C GLN A 22 -9.02 -18.04 -5.24
N ALA A 23 -9.89 -17.06 -5.50
CA ALA A 23 -9.72 -16.11 -6.61
C ALA A 23 -8.43 -15.29 -6.48
N ILE A 24 -8.06 -14.88 -5.26
CA ILE A 24 -6.77 -14.20 -4.99
C ILE A 24 -5.59 -15.15 -5.23
N ALA A 25 -5.69 -16.41 -4.77
CA ALA A 25 -4.61 -17.39 -4.89
C ALA A 25 -4.36 -17.85 -6.33
N ASP A 26 -5.42 -17.99 -7.13
CA ASP A 26 -5.33 -18.39 -8.54
C ASP A 26 -4.97 -17.22 -9.46
N GLY A 27 -5.25 -16.00 -9.01
CA GLY A 27 -5.04 -14.76 -9.75
C GLY A 27 -3.59 -14.27 -9.72
N ASP A 28 -3.25 -13.41 -10.68
CA ASP A 28 -2.04 -12.60 -10.60
C ASP A 28 -2.30 -11.28 -9.86
N ARG A 29 -1.23 -10.54 -9.59
CA ARG A 29 -1.29 -9.24 -8.92
C ARG A 29 -2.20 -8.23 -9.65
N ALA A 30 -2.31 -8.32 -10.98
CA ALA A 30 -3.15 -7.43 -11.78
C ALA A 30 -4.66 -7.75 -11.64
N SER A 31 -5.00 -8.97 -11.23
CA SER A 31 -6.39 -9.42 -11.10
C SER A 31 -7.09 -9.00 -9.81
N VAL A 32 -6.37 -8.52 -8.79
CA VAL A 32 -6.94 -8.17 -7.46
C VAL A 32 -8.07 -7.14 -7.56
N ALA A 33 -7.95 -6.14 -8.43
CA ALA A 33 -9.01 -5.17 -8.66
C ALA A 33 -10.28 -5.79 -9.28
N ALA A 34 -10.13 -6.83 -10.12
CA ALA A 34 -11.25 -7.59 -10.65
C ALA A 34 -11.92 -8.44 -9.57
N VAL A 35 -11.16 -9.01 -8.63
CA VAL A 35 -11.70 -9.73 -7.46
C VAL A 35 -12.56 -8.79 -6.61
N VAL A 36 -12.08 -7.57 -6.33
CA VAL A 36 -12.90 -6.54 -5.62
C VAL A 36 -14.18 -6.22 -6.39
N THR A 37 -14.10 -6.10 -7.72
CA THR A 37 -15.30 -5.83 -8.54
C THR A 37 -16.31 -6.98 -8.49
N GLY A 38 -15.84 -8.23 -8.41
CA GLY A 38 -16.68 -9.41 -8.23
C GLY A 38 -17.24 -9.59 -6.82
N HIS A 39 -16.50 -9.11 -5.81
CA HIS A 39 -16.81 -9.26 -4.38
C HIS A 39 -16.70 -7.91 -3.64
N PRO A 40 -17.52 -6.90 -3.98
CA PRO A 40 -17.34 -5.53 -3.47
C PRO A 40 -17.63 -5.38 -1.97
N SER A 41 -18.32 -6.34 -1.35
CA SER A 41 -18.59 -6.38 0.10
C SER A 41 -17.56 -7.18 0.89
N SER A 42 -16.54 -7.75 0.24
CA SER A 42 -15.51 -8.58 0.88
C SER A 42 -14.40 -7.73 1.52
N PRO A 43 -14.26 -7.73 2.86
CA PRO A 43 -13.14 -7.05 3.51
C PRO A 43 -11.80 -7.64 3.08
N LEU A 44 -11.75 -8.96 2.81
CA LEU A 44 -10.55 -9.65 2.34
C LEU A 44 -10.08 -9.11 0.98
N ALA A 45 -10.99 -8.99 0.00
CA ALA A 45 -10.64 -8.49 -1.32
C ALA A 45 -10.09 -7.04 -1.27
N TRP A 46 -10.71 -6.18 -0.46
CA TRP A 46 -10.23 -4.81 -0.27
C TRP A 46 -8.90 -4.74 0.47
N THR A 47 -8.65 -5.63 1.43
CA THR A 47 -7.38 -5.72 2.16
C THR A 47 -6.23 -6.10 1.22
N GLU A 48 -6.43 -7.11 0.37
CA GLU A 48 -5.41 -7.47 -0.64
C GLU A 48 -5.14 -6.32 -1.62
N LEU A 49 -6.18 -5.58 -2.03
CA LEU A 49 -6.01 -4.41 -2.89
C LEU A 49 -5.23 -3.29 -2.20
N ALA A 50 -5.42 -3.11 -0.88
CA ALA A 50 -4.67 -2.14 -0.08
C ALA A 50 -3.20 -2.53 0.07
N ASP A 51 -2.91 -3.80 0.34
CA ASP A 51 -1.56 -4.34 0.46
C ASP A 51 -0.82 -4.29 -0.89
N LEU A 52 -1.53 -4.55 -1.97
CA LEU A 52 -1.06 -4.36 -3.34
C LEU A 52 -0.63 -2.90 -3.59
N ALA A 53 -1.49 -1.94 -3.25
CA ALA A 53 -1.18 -0.52 -3.41
C ALA A 53 0.01 -0.08 -2.53
N ASP A 54 0.08 -0.56 -1.29
CA ASP A 54 1.19 -0.28 -0.37
C ASP A 54 2.53 -0.76 -0.95
N SER A 55 2.55 -1.99 -1.43
CA SER A 55 3.72 -2.61 -2.05
C SER A 55 4.12 -2.02 -3.42
N GLU A 56 3.30 -1.15 -4.00
CA GLU A 56 3.61 -0.32 -5.18
C GLU A 56 3.99 1.12 -4.80
N GLY A 57 4.01 1.46 -3.52
CA GLY A 57 4.27 2.82 -3.04
C GLY A 57 3.11 3.79 -3.30
N ARG A 58 1.91 3.28 -3.61
CA ARG A 58 0.70 4.07 -3.85
C ARG A 58 0.01 4.38 -2.53
N THR A 59 0.63 5.26 -1.73
CA THR A 59 0.23 5.53 -0.33
C THR A 59 -1.21 6.03 -0.21
N ILE A 60 -1.68 6.90 -1.12
CA ILE A 60 -3.04 7.45 -1.07
C ILE A 60 -4.06 6.33 -1.32
N GLU A 61 -3.83 5.51 -2.35
CA GLU A 61 -4.69 4.39 -2.71
C GLU A 61 -4.69 3.32 -1.62
N SER A 62 -3.52 2.97 -1.07
CA SER A 62 -3.40 2.05 0.05
C SER A 62 -4.24 2.52 1.25
N PHE A 63 -4.12 3.80 1.64
CA PHE A 63 -4.93 4.37 2.71
C PHE A 63 -6.43 4.28 2.40
N ALA A 64 -6.84 4.64 1.17
CA ALA A 64 -8.25 4.62 0.78
C ALA A 64 -8.84 3.20 0.77
N PHE A 65 -8.14 2.23 0.20
CA PHE A 65 -8.58 0.84 0.13
C PHE A 65 -8.62 0.18 1.51
N ALA A 66 -7.59 0.40 2.34
CA ALA A 66 -7.56 -0.11 3.71
C ALA A 66 -8.69 0.49 4.57
N SER A 67 -9.08 1.75 4.32
CA SER A 67 -10.24 2.37 4.98
C SER A 67 -11.53 1.60 4.68
N VAL A 68 -11.78 1.30 3.41
CA VAL A 68 -12.97 0.54 2.98
C VAL A 68 -12.95 -0.88 3.56
N ALA A 69 -11.80 -1.56 3.53
CA ALA A 69 -11.64 -2.89 4.12
C ALA A 69 -11.98 -2.89 5.62
N ALA A 70 -11.43 -1.93 6.39
CA ALA A 70 -11.65 -1.84 7.82
C ALA A 70 -13.12 -1.50 8.15
N ASP A 71 -13.77 -0.64 7.37
CA ASP A 71 -15.18 -0.28 7.58
C ASP A 71 -16.10 -1.48 7.31
N LEU A 72 -15.91 -2.18 6.19
CA LEU A 72 -16.68 -3.41 5.88
C LEU A 72 -16.46 -4.51 6.92
N ALA A 73 -15.23 -4.68 7.40
CA ALA A 73 -14.94 -5.63 8.47
C ALA A 73 -15.67 -5.29 9.77
N ARG A 74 -15.63 -4.02 10.21
CA ARG A 74 -16.37 -3.59 11.42
C ARG A 74 -17.87 -3.76 11.26
N GLU A 75 -18.42 -3.48 10.08
CA GLU A 75 -19.84 -3.71 9.79
C GLU A 75 -20.21 -5.20 9.92
N GLN A 76 -19.40 -6.10 9.36
CA GLN A 76 -19.61 -7.55 9.49
C GLN A 76 -19.47 -8.05 10.94
N LEU A 77 -18.42 -7.62 11.64
CA LEU A 77 -18.21 -7.98 13.04
C LEU A 77 -19.38 -7.50 13.90
N THR A 78 -19.81 -6.25 13.72
CA THR A 78 -20.94 -5.66 14.46
C THR A 78 -22.24 -6.42 14.18
N ALA A 79 -22.47 -6.85 12.93
CA ALA A 79 -23.60 -7.71 12.58
C ALA A 79 -23.54 -9.08 13.27
N GLY A 80 -22.33 -9.58 13.56
CA GLY A 80 -22.06 -10.78 14.36
C GLY A 80 -22.13 -10.59 15.88
N GLY A 81 -22.41 -9.37 16.36
CA GLY A 81 -22.55 -9.07 17.79
C GLY A 81 -21.31 -8.45 18.46
N TRP A 82 -20.20 -8.31 17.74
CA TRP A 82 -19.00 -7.62 18.22
C TRP A 82 -19.28 -6.15 18.54
N GLN A 83 -18.70 -5.63 19.62
CA GLN A 83 -18.69 -4.21 19.94
C GLN A 83 -17.30 -3.62 19.74
N SER A 84 -17.23 -2.32 19.44
CA SER A 84 -15.94 -1.62 19.30
C SER A 84 -15.11 -1.74 20.58
N GLY A 85 -13.94 -2.36 20.46
CA GLY A 85 -13.02 -2.62 21.56
C GLY A 85 -13.02 -4.08 22.05
N ASP A 86 -13.96 -4.90 21.59
CA ASP A 86 -13.91 -6.35 21.84
C ASP A 86 -12.74 -6.99 21.07
N PRO A 87 -12.11 -8.04 21.62
CA PRO A 87 -10.97 -8.69 20.99
C PRO A 87 -11.36 -9.37 19.66
N VAL A 88 -10.42 -9.37 18.72
CA VAL A 88 -10.55 -10.00 17.40
C VAL A 88 -9.27 -10.80 17.14
N SER A 89 -9.34 -12.12 17.33
CA SER A 89 -8.16 -13.00 17.35
C SER A 89 -7.51 -13.14 15.96
N TRP A 90 -6.19 -12.96 15.89
CA TRP A 90 -5.35 -13.25 14.71
C TRP A 90 -5.34 -14.75 14.33
N SER A 91 -5.56 -15.62 15.31
CA SER A 91 -5.56 -17.07 15.10
C SER A 91 -6.67 -17.51 14.15
N ASP A 92 -7.77 -16.75 14.13
CA ASP A 92 -8.86 -16.96 13.19
C ASP A 92 -8.51 -16.33 11.83
N GLU A 93 -8.48 -17.15 10.78
CA GLU A 93 -8.04 -16.74 9.44
C GLU A 93 -8.89 -15.61 8.84
N PRO A 94 -10.24 -15.64 8.90
CA PRO A 94 -11.08 -14.57 8.37
C PRO A 94 -10.76 -13.21 9.00
N ASN A 95 -10.48 -13.17 10.31
CA ASN A 95 -10.17 -11.95 11.05
C ASN A 95 -8.90 -11.24 10.60
N ARG A 96 -7.97 -11.96 9.96
CA ARG A 96 -6.72 -11.36 9.48
C ARG A 96 -6.96 -10.26 8.46
N ALA A 97 -8.06 -10.29 7.71
CA ALA A 97 -8.44 -9.20 6.81
C ALA A 97 -8.58 -7.87 7.57
N TYR A 98 -9.31 -7.86 8.69
CA TYR A 98 -9.48 -6.68 9.53
C TYR A 98 -8.15 -6.19 10.12
N LEU A 99 -7.38 -7.10 10.72
CA LEU A 99 -6.13 -6.76 11.40
C LEU A 99 -5.07 -6.23 10.41
N ARG A 100 -4.97 -6.85 9.23
CA ARG A 100 -4.12 -6.37 8.13
C ARG A 100 -4.57 -5.01 7.62
N ALA A 101 -5.88 -4.81 7.41
CA ALA A 101 -6.42 -3.52 6.97
C ALA A 101 -6.06 -2.38 7.95
N LEU A 102 -6.17 -2.62 9.26
CA LEU A 102 -5.76 -1.63 10.27
C LEU A 102 -4.27 -1.29 10.18
N ASP A 103 -3.39 -2.29 10.05
CA ASP A 103 -1.94 -2.05 9.97
C ASP A 103 -1.54 -1.36 8.65
N THR A 104 -2.14 -1.74 7.53
CA THR A 104 -1.92 -1.09 6.24
C THR A 104 -2.43 0.35 6.24
N GLN A 105 -3.62 0.61 6.80
CA GLN A 105 -4.13 1.97 6.97
C GLN A 105 -3.24 2.80 7.89
N ARG A 106 -2.71 2.21 8.96
CA ARG A 106 -1.78 2.86 9.91
C ARG A 106 -0.50 3.28 9.21
N ARG A 107 0.16 2.36 8.49
CA ARG A 107 1.38 2.63 7.72
C ARG A 107 1.18 3.70 6.67
N ALA A 108 0.08 3.63 5.92
CA ALA A 108 -0.25 4.65 4.93
C ALA A 108 -0.55 6.01 5.57
N ALA A 109 -1.23 6.05 6.72
CA ALA A 109 -1.46 7.28 7.49
C ALA A 109 -0.14 7.92 7.96
N GLU A 110 0.84 7.13 8.40
CA GLU A 110 2.19 7.61 8.74
C GLU A 110 2.87 8.23 7.51
N GLY A 111 2.83 7.56 6.36
CA GLY A 111 3.36 8.08 5.10
C GLY A 111 2.72 9.39 4.65
N LEU A 112 1.45 9.63 4.99
CA LEU A 112 0.72 10.87 4.71
C LEU A 112 0.90 11.96 5.79
N GLY A 113 1.63 11.69 6.87
CA GLY A 113 1.82 12.64 7.97
C GLY A 113 0.63 12.77 8.92
N LEU A 114 -0.29 11.79 8.91
CA LEU A 114 -1.49 11.76 9.76
C LEU A 114 -1.22 11.05 11.10
N ALA A 115 -0.28 11.58 11.89
CA ALA A 115 0.23 10.92 13.11
C ALA A 115 -0.86 10.54 14.13
N GLU A 116 -1.81 11.44 14.41
CA GLU A 116 -2.94 11.16 15.32
C GLU A 116 -3.85 10.03 14.81
N ARG A 117 -4.00 9.90 13.49
CA ARG A 117 -4.78 8.83 12.88
C ARG A 117 -4.04 7.50 13.01
N ALA A 118 -2.73 7.50 12.74
CA ALA A 118 -1.88 6.34 12.89
C ALA A 118 -1.85 5.84 14.34
N GLY A 119 -1.72 6.73 15.33
CA GLY A 119 -1.76 6.37 16.75
C GLY A 119 -3.06 5.64 17.13
N ARG A 120 -4.22 6.20 16.77
CA ARG A 120 -5.51 5.55 17.04
C ARG A 120 -5.66 4.19 16.35
N LEU A 121 -5.12 4.03 15.14
CA LEU A 121 -5.14 2.73 14.44
C LEU A 121 -4.22 1.71 15.11
N ALA A 122 -3.06 2.14 15.61
CA ALA A 122 -2.16 1.29 16.37
C ALA A 122 -2.80 0.81 17.68
N ASP A 123 -3.47 1.73 18.40
CA ASP A 123 -4.19 1.41 19.63
C ASP A 123 -5.34 0.44 19.38
N GLU A 124 -6.12 0.66 18.31
CA GLU A 124 -7.21 -0.22 17.91
C GLU A 124 -6.71 -1.62 17.54
N LEU A 125 -5.62 -1.71 16.77
CA LEU A 125 -5.01 -2.99 16.39
C LEU A 125 -4.48 -3.75 17.62
N ALA A 126 -3.76 -3.08 18.51
CA ALA A 126 -3.21 -3.69 19.72
C ALA A 126 -4.29 -4.10 20.74
N ALA A 127 -5.41 -3.36 20.78
CA ALA A 127 -6.57 -3.73 21.60
C ALA A 127 -7.31 -4.93 21.02
N ALA A 128 -7.43 -5.03 19.69
CA ALA A 128 -8.05 -6.15 19.01
C ALA A 128 -7.25 -7.45 19.21
N ASP A 129 -5.94 -7.41 18.95
CA ASP A 129 -5.01 -8.51 19.22
C ASP A 129 -3.57 -7.97 19.42
N PRO A 130 -2.95 -8.17 20.59
CA PRO A 130 -1.61 -7.66 20.89
C PRO A 130 -0.49 -8.35 20.10
N GLU A 131 -0.71 -9.56 19.58
CA GLU A 131 0.27 -10.28 18.76
C GLU A 131 0.20 -9.85 17.29
N ALA A 132 -0.98 -9.40 16.82
CA ALA A 132 -1.21 -9.08 15.42
C ALA A 132 -0.15 -8.16 14.78
N PRO A 133 0.29 -7.03 15.39
CA PRO A 133 1.33 -6.19 14.79
C PRO A 133 2.62 -6.95 14.46
N ALA A 134 3.08 -7.81 15.38
CA ALA A 134 4.30 -8.59 15.19
C ALA A 134 4.10 -9.71 14.16
N ARG A 135 2.92 -10.34 14.15
CA ARG A 135 2.57 -11.39 13.18
C ARG A 135 2.47 -10.82 11.77
N ILE A 136 1.81 -9.67 11.59
CA ILE A 136 1.71 -8.96 10.31
C ILE A 136 3.10 -8.59 9.80
N ALA A 137 3.94 -7.99 10.65
CA ALA A 137 5.31 -7.67 10.28
C ALA A 137 6.13 -8.91 9.89
N SER A 138 5.85 -10.09 10.46
CA SER A 138 6.57 -11.31 10.09
C SER A 138 6.03 -11.97 8.81
N GLU A 139 4.73 -11.94 8.58
CA GLU A 139 4.06 -12.75 7.54
C GLU A 139 3.69 -11.94 6.29
N PHE A 140 3.42 -10.65 6.45
CA PHE A 140 2.89 -9.77 5.42
C PHE A 140 3.77 -8.53 5.21
N THR A 141 5.04 -8.59 5.61
CA THR A 141 6.00 -7.54 5.24
C THR A 141 6.04 -7.45 3.71
N PRO A 142 5.66 -6.29 3.12
CA PRO A 142 6.01 -6.01 1.75
C PRO A 142 7.53 -5.94 1.76
N THR A 143 8.17 -7.02 1.29
CA THR A 143 9.62 -7.14 1.21
C THR A 143 10.18 -5.82 0.73
N GLN A 144 11.01 -5.25 1.60
CA GLN A 144 11.80 -4.05 1.35
C GLN A 144 12.26 -4.04 -0.10
N LEU A 145 12.12 -2.89 -0.75
CA LEU A 145 12.80 -2.56 -2.00
C LEU A 145 14.30 -2.89 -1.87
N ILE A 146 14.68 -4.13 -2.16
CA ILE A 146 15.94 -4.40 -2.82
C ILE A 146 15.70 -3.77 -4.19
N THR A 147 16.12 -2.52 -4.34
CA THR A 147 16.27 -1.91 -5.66
C THR A 147 17.30 -2.74 -6.40
N ILE A 148 16.87 -3.83 -7.02
CA ILE A 148 17.62 -4.44 -8.11
C ILE A 148 17.46 -3.44 -9.24
N VAL A 149 18.46 -2.58 -9.40
CA VAL A 149 18.59 -1.75 -10.60
C VAL A 149 18.44 -2.70 -11.78
N SER A 150 17.33 -2.57 -12.52
CA SER A 150 17.08 -3.44 -13.66
C SER A 150 18.08 -3.07 -14.75
N ALA A 151 18.51 -4.05 -15.57
CA ALA A 151 19.42 -3.76 -16.68
C ALA A 151 18.88 -2.69 -17.65
N HIS A 152 17.56 -2.46 -17.64
CA HIS A 152 16.92 -1.35 -18.33
C HIS A 152 17.33 0.02 -17.76
N ASP A 153 17.43 0.18 -16.43
CA ASP A 153 17.82 1.45 -15.79
C ASP A 153 19.30 1.80 -16.06
N LEU A 154 20.18 0.79 -16.15
CA LEU A 154 21.56 0.98 -16.59
C LEU A 154 21.67 1.35 -18.08
N ALA A 155 20.72 0.93 -18.90
CA ALA A 155 20.68 1.27 -20.32
C ALA A 155 20.16 2.69 -20.57
N VAL A 156 19.24 3.21 -19.74
CA VAL A 156 18.78 4.60 -19.84
C VAL A 156 19.90 5.58 -19.46
N ASP A 157 20.71 5.26 -18.45
CA ASP A 157 21.84 6.12 -18.04
C ASP A 157 22.94 6.15 -19.12
N ALA A 158 23.28 4.99 -19.72
CA ALA A 158 24.23 4.90 -20.83
C ALA A 158 23.74 5.59 -22.13
N ALA A 159 22.42 5.57 -22.40
CA ALA A 159 21.84 6.26 -23.55
C ALA A 159 21.79 7.79 -23.37
N THR A 160 21.67 8.26 -22.12
CA THR A 160 21.65 9.70 -21.81
C THR A 160 23.06 10.30 -21.89
N ASP A 161 24.09 9.54 -21.53
CA ASP A 161 25.50 9.96 -21.62
C ASP A 161 26.00 10.07 -23.07
N HIS A 162 25.45 9.27 -24.00
CA HIS A 162 25.80 9.33 -25.43
C HIS A 162 25.10 10.44 -26.23
N ALA A 163 24.04 11.06 -25.69
CA ALA A 163 23.36 12.16 -26.36
C ALA A 163 24.06 13.52 -26.20
N THR A 164 25.03 13.67 -25.29
CA THR A 164 25.69 14.95 -25.00
C THR A 164 27.02 15.16 -25.75
N SER A 165 27.43 14.24 -26.64
CA SER A 165 28.73 14.33 -27.33
C SER A 165 28.64 14.32 -28.86
N VAL A 166 27.78 15.13 -29.49
CA VAL A 166 28.03 15.58 -30.88
C VAL A 166 27.47 16.99 -31.11
N ALA A 167 28.30 18.01 -30.89
CA ALA A 167 28.42 19.19 -31.76
C ALA A 167 29.56 20.10 -31.25
N THR A 168 30.81 19.69 -31.48
CA THR A 168 31.93 20.65 -31.55
C THR A 168 32.40 20.67 -33.00
N GLN A 169 31.84 21.59 -33.78
CA GLN A 169 32.41 21.94 -35.09
C GLN A 169 33.40 23.08 -34.87
N ALA A 170 34.68 22.79 -35.07
CA ALA A 170 35.77 23.75 -35.09
C ALA A 170 36.24 24.00 -36.54
N GLY A 171 36.59 25.27 -36.81
CA GLY A 171 37.25 25.76 -38.03
C GLY A 171 36.27 26.51 -38.95
N ASP A 172 36.47 27.76 -39.33
CA ASP A 172 37.73 28.47 -39.57
C ASP A 172 37.50 30.00 -39.55
N SER A 173 38.47 30.76 -39.02
CA SER A 173 38.43 32.22 -38.94
C SER A 173 39.07 32.84 -40.18
N VAL A 174 38.38 33.76 -40.85
CA VAL A 174 38.99 34.72 -41.79
C VAL A 174 38.46 36.14 -41.55
N ALA A 175 39.36 36.95 -40.99
CA ALA A 175 39.65 38.36 -41.24
C ALA A 175 38.55 39.44 -41.24
N GLU A 176 38.70 40.37 -40.29
CA GLU A 176 38.33 41.80 -40.35
C GLU A 176 39.00 42.49 -41.56
N PRO A 177 38.34 43.48 -42.20
CA PRO A 177 38.79 44.86 -41.96
C PRO A 177 37.67 45.93 -41.96
N ALA A 178 37.87 46.91 -41.07
CA ALA A 178 37.67 48.35 -41.23
C ALA A 178 36.25 48.94 -41.49
N ALA A 179 35.87 49.84 -40.57
CA ALA A 179 34.82 50.85 -40.68
C ALA A 179 35.05 51.81 -41.88
N PRO A 180 34.00 52.55 -42.30
CA PRO A 180 33.87 53.91 -41.75
C PRO A 180 32.43 54.37 -41.42
N ASP A 181 32.37 55.09 -40.30
CA ASP A 181 31.64 56.32 -39.97
C ASP A 181 30.58 56.87 -40.95
N ALA A 182 29.35 57.13 -40.46
CA ALA A 182 28.69 58.45 -40.51
C ALA A 182 27.23 58.43 -39.99
N ALA A 183 27.03 59.13 -38.87
CA ALA A 183 26.01 60.16 -38.62
C ALA A 183 24.50 59.88 -38.70
N GLY A 184 23.82 60.18 -37.57
CA GLY A 184 22.63 61.03 -37.57
C GLY A 184 21.36 60.44 -36.97
N GLU A 185 21.18 60.57 -35.64
CA GLU A 185 19.88 60.52 -34.98
C GLU A 185 19.41 61.96 -34.69
N ASP A 186 18.11 62.20 -34.96
CA ASP A 186 17.33 63.41 -34.63
C ASP A 186 16.58 63.16 -33.31
#